data_AF-A0A926RSQ0-F1
#
_entry.id   AF-A0A926RSQ0-F1
#
_cell.length_a   1.000
_cell.length_b   1.000
_cell.length_c   1.000
_cell.angle_alpha   90.00
_cell.angle_beta   90.00
_cell.angle_gamma   90.00
#
_symmetry.space_group_name_H-M   'P 1'
#
loop_
_entity.id
_entity.type
_entity.pdbx_description
1 polymer ?
#
loop_
_entity_poly.entity_id
_entity_poly.type
_entity_poly.pdbx_seq_one_letter_code
_entity_poly.pdbx_strand_id
1 'polypeptide(L)'
;MKLELDTRSNELGDVLKVVDQSIRFLNTFSEARDLDCVEAVSEQVEWSLDKVLTREWVKDHPELHEVVCFLDLACFSLLRLNGESFRVYLEEINYRYRNFLTVQYIQ
;
A
#
# COMPACT_ATOMS: atom_id res chain seq x y z
N MET A 1 -28.68 -7.66 0.18
CA MET A 1 -28.03 -6.84 -0.87
C MET A 1 -27.53 -5.47 -0.40
N LYS A 2 -28.17 -4.78 0.56
CA LYS A 2 -27.65 -3.48 1.07
C LYS A 2 -26.46 -3.60 2.04
N LEU A 3 -26.48 -4.62 2.90
CA LEU A 3 -25.43 -4.86 3.91
C LEU A 3 -24.05 -5.19 3.30
N GLU A 4 -24.02 -5.91 2.18
CA GLU A 4 -22.77 -6.32 1.52
C GLU A 4 -22.05 -5.13 0.87
N LEU A 5 -22.80 -4.14 0.38
CA LEU A 5 -22.25 -2.89 -0.16
C LEU A 5 -21.65 -2.01 0.94
N ASP A 6 -22.34 -1.87 2.07
CA ASP A 6 -21.82 -1.12 3.23
C ASP A 6 -20.56 -1.78 3.81
N THR A 7 -20.53 -3.11 3.88
CA THR A 7 -19.36 -3.84 4.40
C THR A 7 -18.16 -3.74 3.45
N ARG A 8 -18.39 -3.87 2.14
CA ARG A 8 -17.33 -3.74 1.11
C ARG A 8 -16.74 -2.32 1.07
N SER A 9 -17.59 -1.30 1.16
CA SER A 9 -17.15 0.11 1.21
C SER A 9 -16.31 0.39 2.45
N ASN A 10 -16.67 -0.19 3.59
CA ASN A 10 -15.94 -0.01 4.84
C ASN A 10 -14.56 -0.70 4.81
N GLU A 11 -14.48 -1.92 4.26
CA GLU A 11 -13.21 -2.66 4.13
C GLU A 11 -12.23 -2.01 3.14
N LEU A 12 -12.72 -1.49 2.01
CA LEU A 12 -11.87 -0.72 1.08
C LEU A 12 -11.32 0.54 1.78
N GLY A 13 -12.17 1.24 2.54
CA GLY A 13 -11.76 2.38 3.35
C GLY A 13 -10.67 2.03 4.37
N ASP A 14 -10.72 0.84 4.96
CA ASP A 14 -9.70 0.37 5.91
C ASP A 14 -8.39 0.00 5.20
N VAL A 15 -8.44 -0.66 4.03
CA VAL A 15 -7.24 -0.90 3.20
C VAL A 15 -6.59 0.42 2.78
N LEU A 16 -7.38 1.40 2.34
CA LEU A 16 -6.84 2.70 1.93
C LEU A 16 -6.18 3.45 3.09
N LYS A 17 -6.73 3.37 4.31
CA LYS A 17 -6.08 3.94 5.50
C LYS A 17 -4.74 3.29 5.78
N VAL A 18 -4.68 1.96 5.71
CA VAL A 18 -3.43 1.21 5.93
C VAL A 18 -2.39 1.60 4.88
N VAL A 19 -2.76 1.57 3.59
CA VAL A 19 -1.89 1.98 2.49
C VAL A 19 -1.38 3.41 2.67
N ASP A 20 -2.25 4.38 2.97
CA ASP A 20 -1.86 5.77 3.20
C ASP A 20 -0.86 5.91 4.37
N GLN A 21 -1.09 5.19 5.47
CA GLN A 21 -0.20 5.17 6.62
C GLN A 21 1.18 4.56 6.28
N SER A 22 1.20 3.42 5.57
CA SER A 22 2.43 2.78 5.11
C SER A 22 3.24 3.70 4.19
N ILE A 23 2.59 4.38 3.24
CA ILE A 23 3.24 5.33 2.32
C ILE A 23 3.84 6.50 3.10
N ARG A 24 3.10 7.09 4.04
CA ARG A 24 3.60 8.19 4.86
C ARG A 24 4.81 7.76 5.69
N PHE A 25 4.73 6.59 6.32
CA PHE A 25 5.82 6.05 7.10
C PHE A 25 7.09 5.89 6.25
N LEU A 26 6.99 5.21 5.09
CA LEU A 26 8.14 4.99 4.21
C LEU A 26 8.71 6.30 3.64
N ASN A 27 7.87 7.31 3.38
CA ASN A 27 8.36 8.63 2.97
C ASN A 27 9.14 9.37 4.07
N THR A 28 8.89 9.06 5.33
CA THR A 28 9.59 9.65 6.48
C THR A 28 10.70 8.78 7.05
N PHE A 29 10.90 7.58 6.49
CA PHE A 29 11.87 6.61 6.96
C PHE A 29 13.29 7.19 7.02
N SER A 30 13.93 7.05 8.19
CA SER A 30 15.33 7.39 8.41
C SER A 30 16.05 6.20 9.07
N GLU A 31 17.26 5.90 8.62
CA GLU A 31 17.98 4.64 8.87
C GLU A 31 17.97 4.09 10.32
N ALA A 32 18.26 2.78 10.42
CA ALA A 32 18.61 1.97 11.59
C ALA A 32 17.62 1.89 12.77
N ARG A 33 16.97 3.00 13.16
CA ARG A 33 15.94 3.00 14.22
C ARG A 33 14.56 2.62 13.70
N ASP A 34 14.34 2.78 12.40
CA ASP A 34 13.02 2.59 11.80
C ASP A 34 12.82 1.18 11.22
N LEU A 35 13.82 0.28 11.27
CA LEU A 35 13.73 -1.07 10.67
C LEU A 35 12.69 -1.97 11.35
N ASP A 36 12.59 -1.96 12.68
CA ASP A 36 11.55 -2.69 13.42
C ASP A 36 10.13 -2.20 13.01
N CYS A 37 10.02 -0.90 12.72
CA CYS A 37 8.78 -0.31 12.22
C CYS A 37 8.51 -0.69 10.75
N VAL A 38 9.55 -0.93 9.93
CA VAL A 38 9.38 -1.45 8.56
C VAL A 38 8.82 -2.87 8.58
N GLU A 39 9.19 -3.71 9.54
CA GLU A 39 8.59 -5.05 9.68
C GLU A 39 7.07 -4.94 9.94
N ALA A 40 6.65 -4.07 10.86
CA ALA A 40 5.23 -3.82 11.11
C ALA A 40 4.49 -3.27 9.88
N VAL A 41 5.15 -2.40 9.09
CA VAL A 41 4.59 -1.92 7.81
C VAL A 41 4.50 -3.05 6.79
N SER A 42 5.49 -3.95 6.74
CA SER A 42 5.47 -5.12 5.86
C SER A 42 4.27 -6.02 6.16
N GLU A 43 3.99 -6.31 7.44
CA GLU A 43 2.82 -7.10 7.85
C GLU A 43 1.49 -6.44 7.44
N GLN A 44 1.39 -5.12 7.58
CA GLN A 44 0.23 -4.34 7.16
C GLN A 44 0.02 -4.35 5.64
N VAL A 45 1.12 -4.32 4.89
CA VAL A 45 1.13 -4.38 3.43
C VAL A 45 0.73 -5.78 2.95
N GLU A 46 1.26 -6.84 3.56
CA GLU A 46 0.85 -8.23 3.29
C GLU A 46 -0.64 -8.43 3.53
N TRP A 47 -1.17 -7.93 4.65
CA TRP A 47 -2.60 -7.95 4.93
C TRP A 47 -3.41 -7.22 3.83
N SER A 48 -2.93 -6.06 3.39
CA SER A 48 -3.57 -5.28 2.32
C SER A 48 -3.57 -6.03 0.99
N LEU A 49 -2.45 -6.69 0.65
CA LEU A 49 -2.29 -7.54 -0.52
C LEU A 49 -3.29 -8.69 -0.52
N ASP A 50 -3.42 -9.40 0.60
CA ASP A 50 -4.37 -10.51 0.75
C ASP A 50 -5.82 -10.03 0.55
N LYS A 51 -6.17 -8.86 1.09
CA LYS A 51 -7.51 -8.25 0.87
C LYS A 51 -7.75 -7.86 -0.58
N VAL A 52 -6.78 -7.23 -1.23
CA VAL A 52 -6.93 -6.79 -2.63
C VAL A 52 -7.03 -7.99 -3.58
N LEU A 53 -6.22 -9.03 -3.37
CA LEU A 53 -6.19 -10.24 -4.21
C LEU A 53 -7.42 -11.12 -4.05
N THR A 54 -7.95 -11.25 -2.83
CA THR A 54 -9.09 -12.14 -2.55
C THR A 54 -10.45 -11.59 -2.98
N ARG A 55 -10.58 -10.28 -3.26
CA ARG A 55 -11.88 -9.59 -3.33
C ARG A 55 -12.30 -9.08 -4.72
N GLU A 56 -11.70 -9.56 -5.81
CA GLU A 56 -11.87 -9.02 -7.18
C GLU A 56 -11.52 -7.52 -7.33
N TRP A 57 -11.05 -6.84 -6.28
CA TRP A 57 -10.68 -5.43 -6.29
C TRP A 57 -9.54 -5.11 -7.25
N VAL A 58 -8.75 -6.11 -7.65
CA VAL A 58 -7.77 -5.97 -8.73
C VAL A 58 -8.43 -5.51 -10.04
N LYS A 59 -9.67 -5.94 -10.32
CA LYS A 59 -10.41 -5.54 -11.54
C LYS A 59 -10.98 -4.13 -11.41
N ASP A 60 -11.48 -3.77 -10.23
CA ASP A 60 -12.16 -2.50 -9.98
C ASP A 60 -11.18 -1.35 -9.67
N HIS A 61 -10.03 -1.68 -9.08
CA HIS A 61 -9.00 -0.75 -8.59
C HIS A 61 -7.58 -1.29 -8.90
N PRO A 62 -7.22 -1.45 -10.19
CA PRO A 62 -5.91 -1.99 -10.57
C PRO A 62 -4.74 -1.14 -10.06
N GLU A 63 -4.91 0.18 -9.95
CA GLU A 63 -3.88 1.08 -9.44
C GLU A 63 -3.63 0.87 -7.95
N LEU A 64 -4.66 0.54 -7.16
CA LEU A 64 -4.50 0.21 -5.75
C LEU A 64 -3.68 -1.05 -5.58
N HIS A 65 -3.95 -2.08 -6.40
CA HIS A 65 -3.15 -3.30 -6.41
C HIS A 65 -1.69 -3.02 -6.73
N GLU A 66 -1.40 -2.21 -7.76
CA GLU A 66 -0.02 -1.84 -8.06
C GLU A 66 0.66 -1.09 -6.91
N VAL A 67 -0.04 -0.14 -6.26
CA VAL A 67 0.50 0.58 -5.09
C VAL A 67 0.89 -0.39 -3.99
N VAL A 68 0.03 -1.37 -3.65
CA VAL A 68 0.34 -2.33 -2.58
C VAL A 68 1.50 -3.25 -2.97
N CYS A 69 1.60 -3.68 -4.23
CA CYS A 69 2.74 -4.46 -4.70
C CYS A 69 4.07 -3.68 -4.60
N PHE A 70 4.08 -2.40 -4.95
CA PHE A 70 5.30 -1.60 -4.81
C PHE A 70 5.64 -1.29 -3.35
N LEU A 71 4.64 -1.16 -2.47
CA LEU A 71 4.85 -1.10 -1.03
C LEU A 71 5.55 -2.34 -0.50
N ASP A 72 5.14 -3.53 -0.96
CA ASP A 72 5.78 -4.79 -0.59
C ASP A 72 7.24 -4.84 -1.06
N LEU A 73 7.50 -4.47 -2.31
CA LEU A 73 8.86 -4.37 -2.84
C LEU A 73 9.75 -3.36 -2.10
N ALA A 74 9.18 -2.22 -1.67
CA ALA A 74 9.89 -1.24 -0.87
C ALA A 74 10.27 -1.79 0.51
N CYS A 75 9.34 -2.48 1.19
CA CYS A 75 9.61 -3.14 2.47
C CYS A 75 10.65 -4.25 2.31
N PHE A 76 10.50 -5.11 1.30
CA PHE A 76 11.45 -6.17 0.97
C PHE A 76 12.86 -5.60 0.71
N SER A 77 12.96 -4.51 -0.05
CA SER A 77 14.23 -3.84 -0.31
C SER A 77 14.92 -3.40 1.00
N LEU A 78 14.18 -2.74 1.90
CA LEU A 78 14.70 -2.30 3.19
C LEU A 78 15.11 -3.47 4.10
N LEU A 79 14.29 -4.52 4.18
CA LEU A 79 14.49 -5.64 5.12
C LEU A 79 15.48 -6.69 4.63
N ARG A 80 15.60 -6.89 3.31
CA ARG A 80 16.33 -8.04 2.73
C ARG A 80 17.46 -7.64 1.79
N LEU A 81 17.44 -6.43 1.23
CA LEU A 81 18.43 -5.95 0.26
C LEU A 81 19.18 -4.69 0.74
N ASN A 82 19.20 -4.42 2.04
CA ASN A 82 19.84 -3.23 2.63
C ASN A 82 19.40 -1.90 1.99
N GLY A 83 18.18 -1.86 1.45
CA GLY A 83 17.60 -0.68 0.82
C GLY A 83 18.08 -0.36 -0.60
N GLU A 84 18.82 -1.26 -1.29
CA GLU A 84 19.41 -0.99 -2.62
C GLU A 84 18.45 -0.36 -3.63
N SER A 85 17.19 -0.81 -3.66
CA SER A 85 16.16 -0.31 -4.59
C SER A 85 15.05 0.49 -3.90
N PHE A 86 15.19 0.79 -2.61
CA PHE A 86 14.12 1.39 -1.81
C PHE A 86 13.63 2.72 -2.40
N ARG A 87 14.56 3.61 -2.77
CA ARG A 87 14.21 4.92 -3.32
C ARG A 87 13.43 4.82 -4.64
N VAL A 88 13.82 3.90 -5.52
CA VAL A 88 13.14 3.67 -6.79
C VAL A 88 11.71 3.18 -6.53
N TYR A 89 11.53 2.21 -5.63
CA TYR A 89 10.19 1.75 -5.27
C TYR A 89 9.37 2.84 -4.60
N LEU A 90 9.95 3.67 -3.74
CA LEU A 90 9.25 4.79 -3.10
C LEU A 90 8.76 5.84 -4.12
N GLU A 91 9.56 6.14 -5.15
CA GLU A 91 9.14 7.02 -6.25
C GLU A 91 7.96 6.42 -7.04
N GLU A 92 8.05 5.13 -7.38
CA GLU A 92 7.00 4.40 -8.09
C GLU A 92 5.69 4.30 -7.28
N ILE A 93 5.79 4.13 -5.95
CA ILE A 93 4.65 4.17 -5.01
C ILE A 93 3.98 5.55 -5.07
N ASN A 94 4.76 6.61 -4.87
CA ASN A 94 4.23 7.98 -4.80
C ASN A 94 3.56 8.41 -6.12
N TYR A 95 4.15 8.02 -7.26
CA TYR A 95 3.57 8.27 -8.57
C TYR A 95 2.20 7.60 -8.73
N ARG A 96 2.13 6.29 -8.45
CA ARG A 96 0.88 5.53 -8.59
C ARG A 96 -0.18 5.93 -7.59
N TYR A 97 0.20 6.18 -6.35
CA TYR A 97 -0.74 6.59 -5.31
C TYR A 97 -1.37 7.94 -5.63
N ARG A 98 -0.59 8.90 -6.15
CA ARG A 98 -1.13 10.18 -6.63
C ARG A 98 -2.11 9.99 -7.79
N ASN A 99 -1.79 9.10 -8.74
CA ASN A 99 -2.68 8.80 -9.86
C ASN A 99 -3.97 8.15 -9.38
N PHE A 100 -3.89 7.16 -8.49
CA PHE A 100 -5.05 6.51 -7.88
C PHE A 100 -5.96 7.52 -7.19
N LEU A 101 -5.41 8.39 -6.33
CA LEU A 101 -6.20 9.46 -5.68
C LEU A 101 -6.85 10.38 -6.72
N THR A 102 -6.12 10.75 -7.79
CA THR A 102 -6.67 11.60 -8.86
C THR A 102 -7.86 10.95 -9.56
N VAL A 103 -7.78 9.65 -9.86
CA VAL A 103 -8.88 8.89 -10.47
C VAL A 103 -10.09 8.83 -9.54
N GLN A 104 -9.88 8.59 -8.24
CA GLN A 104 -10.97 8.48 -7.26
C GLN A 104 -11.64 9.83 -6.91
N TYR A 105 -10.91 10.96 -6.98
CA TYR A 105 -11.45 12.29 -6.66
C TYR A 105 -12.12 13.00 -7.86
N ILE A 106 -11.88 12.54 -9.09
CA ILE A 106 -12.49 13.12 -10.31
C ILE A 106 -13.77 12.38 -10.74
N GLN A 107 -14.07 11.23 -10.14
CA GLN A 107 -15.35 10.51 -10.30
C GLN A 107 -16.42 11.01 -9.33
#